data_AF-A0A086IZ58-F1
#
_entry.id   AF-A0A086IZ58-F1
#
_cell.length_a   1.000
_cell.length_b   1.000
_cell.length_c   1.000
_cell.angle_alpha   90.00
_cell.angle_beta   90.00
_cell.angle_gamma   90.00
#
_symmetry.space_group_name_H-M   'P 1'
#
loop_
_entity.id
_entity.type
_entity.pdbx_description
1 polymer ?
#
loop_
_entity_poly.entity_id
_entity_poly.type
_entity_poly.pdbx_seq_one_letter_code
_entity_poly.pdbx_strand_id
1 'polypeptide(L)'
;MALVKAMEYQSVFTKDDVINTFSSMGVSKGFLIISSPICPPCNAYKQALNQEYLVSPEGYAHRNKFVCVTMPANQPNTPLRGPNGLITTLNVRGVPATFLVDVNQRSFSPVTIMAYSRDGIRNMVAQYEV
;
A
#
# COMPACT_ATOMS: atom_id res chain seq x y z
N MET A 1 -13.87 20.04 -7.95
CA MET A 1 -12.80 19.52 -7.07
C MET A 1 -13.21 18.14 -6.59
N ALA A 2 -12.60 17.07 -7.12
CA ALA A 2 -12.92 15.72 -6.69
C ALA A 2 -12.33 15.50 -5.28
N LEU A 3 -13.19 15.22 -4.31
CA LEU A 3 -12.80 14.68 -3.00
C LEU A 3 -12.09 13.35 -3.26
N VAL A 4 -10.76 13.39 -3.23
CA VAL A 4 -9.92 12.22 -3.43
C VAL A 4 -10.15 11.29 -2.24
N LYS A 5 -10.94 10.23 -2.45
CA LYS A 5 -11.06 9.10 -1.54
C LYS A 5 -9.65 8.63 -1.23
N ALA A 6 -9.26 8.71 0.04
CA ALA A 6 -8.00 8.17 0.51
C ALA A 6 -7.88 6.71 0.03
N MET A 7 -6.83 6.44 -0.76
CA MET A 7 -5.90 5.30 -0.80
C MET A 7 -6.34 3.87 -0.42
N GLU A 8 -7.57 3.60 -0.01
CA GLU A 8 -8.04 2.31 0.47
C GLU A 8 -8.87 1.63 -0.61
N TYR A 9 -8.27 0.62 -1.23
CA TYR A 9 -8.94 -0.16 -2.27
C TYR A 9 -9.58 -1.38 -1.62
N GLN A 10 -10.86 -1.24 -1.28
CA GLN A 10 -11.68 -2.33 -0.71
C GLN A 10 -11.92 -3.50 -1.67
N SER A 11 -11.57 -3.34 -2.96
CA SER A 11 -11.79 -4.32 -4.04
C SER A 11 -10.51 -4.98 -4.56
N VAL A 12 -9.34 -4.71 -3.96
CA VAL A 12 -8.07 -5.30 -4.39
C VAL A 12 -7.83 -6.57 -3.58
N PHE A 13 -7.98 -7.73 -4.24
CA PHE A 13 -7.93 -9.04 -3.58
C PHE A 13 -6.84 -9.94 -4.13
N THR A 14 -6.27 -9.61 -5.29
CA THR A 14 -5.25 -10.39 -5.98
C THR A 14 -4.06 -9.53 -6.41
N LYS A 15 -2.93 -10.17 -6.77
CA LYS A 15 -1.79 -9.47 -7.37
C LYS A 15 -2.17 -8.76 -8.66
N ASP A 16 -3.02 -9.39 -9.48
CA ASP A 16 -3.49 -8.81 -10.73
C ASP A 16 -4.33 -7.55 -10.49
N ASP A 17 -5.17 -7.52 -9.46
CA ASP A 17 -5.93 -6.32 -9.10
C ASP A 17 -5.01 -5.16 -8.72
N VAL A 18 -3.93 -5.44 -7.98
CA VAL A 18 -2.93 -4.42 -7.62
C VAL A 18 -2.26 -3.86 -8.88
N ILE A 19 -1.81 -4.74 -9.77
CA ILE A 19 -1.14 -4.37 -11.02
C ILE A 19 -2.08 -3.56 -11.93
N ASN A 20 -3.33 -4.00 -12.07
CA ASN A 20 -4.35 -3.30 -12.85
C ASN A 20 -4.67 -1.92 -12.24
N THR A 21 -4.71 -1.83 -10.91
CA THR A 21 -4.92 -0.55 -10.21
C THR A 21 -3.78 0.42 -10.53
N PHE A 22 -2.52 0.02 -10.40
CA PHE A 22 -1.38 0.89 -10.75
C PHE A 22 -1.33 1.24 -12.24
N SER A 23 -1.60 0.27 -13.12
CA SER A 23 -1.66 0.48 -14.56
C SER A 23 -2.73 1.51 -14.95
N SER A 24 -3.92 1.42 -14.34
CA SER A 24 -5.01 2.40 -14.57
C SER A 24 -4.68 3.83 -14.12
N MET A 25 -3.73 3.97 -13.17
CA MET A 25 -3.23 5.26 -12.70
C MET A 25 -2.04 5.78 -13.53
N GLY A 26 -1.60 5.04 -14.55
CA GLY A 26 -0.42 5.38 -15.36
C GLY A 26 0.90 5.27 -14.58
N VAL A 27 0.95 4.41 -13.56
CA VAL A 27 2.09 4.25 -12.66
C VAL A 27 2.82 2.94 -12.98
N SER A 28 4.11 3.02 -13.29
CA SER A 28 4.95 1.85 -13.61
C SER A 28 5.55 1.18 -12.38
N LYS A 29 5.79 1.94 -11.31
CA LYS A 29 6.27 1.45 -10.01
C LYS A 29 5.50 2.13 -8.88
N GLY A 30 5.17 1.38 -7.84
CA GLY A 30 4.40 1.88 -6.71
C GLY A 30 4.60 1.08 -5.44
N PHE A 31 3.94 1.49 -4.36
CA PHE A 31 3.97 0.82 -3.07
C PHE A 31 2.60 0.25 -2.75
N LEU A 32 2.54 -1.06 -2.55
CA LEU A 32 1.40 -1.75 -1.94
C LEU A 32 1.59 -1.79 -0.43
N ILE A 33 0.62 -1.27 0.31
CA ILE A 33 0.63 -1.23 1.77
C ILE A 33 -0.53 -2.07 2.29
N ILE A 34 -0.21 -3.11 3.07
CA ILE A 34 -1.19 -3.98 3.70
C ILE A 34 -1.32 -3.58 5.17
N SER A 35 -2.53 -3.27 5.60
CA SER A 35 -2.85 -2.71 6.92
C SER A 35 -4.05 -3.41 7.56
N SER A 36 -4.32 -3.12 8.83
CA SER A 36 -5.50 -3.61 9.56
C SER A 36 -6.08 -2.51 10.45
N PRO A 37 -7.40 -2.43 10.65
CA PRO A 37 -8.03 -1.39 11.47
C PRO A 37 -7.73 -1.56 12.97
N ILE A 38 -7.43 -2.79 13.41
CA ILE A 38 -7.10 -3.09 14.81
C ILE A 38 -5.60 -2.98 15.11
N CYS A 39 -4.80 -2.50 14.17
CA CYS A 39 -3.35 -2.44 14.25
C CYS A 39 -2.88 -1.01 14.56
N PRO A 40 -2.41 -0.71 15.79
CA PRO A 40 -1.90 0.61 16.14
C PRO A 40 -0.78 1.14 15.24
N PRO A 41 0.26 0.35 14.87
CA PRO A 41 1.31 0.85 13.96
C PRO A 41 0.79 1.11 12.54
N CYS A 42 -0.28 0.44 12.12
CA CYS A 42 -0.93 0.69 10.84
C CYS A 42 -1.60 2.08 10.80
N ASN A 43 -2.19 2.51 11.92
CA ASN A 43 -2.80 3.83 12.02
C ASN A 43 -1.75 4.95 11.97
N ALA A 44 -0.63 4.78 12.68
CA ALA A 44 0.50 5.72 12.63
C ALA A 44 1.05 5.83 11.19
N TYR A 45 1.22 4.70 10.51
CA TYR A 45 1.70 4.69 9.13
C TYR A 45 0.74 5.40 8.17
N LYS A 46 -0.57 5.12 8.26
CA LYS A 46 -1.59 5.81 7.44
C LYS A 46 -1.60 7.33 7.68
N GLN A 47 -1.46 7.77 8.93
CA GLN A 47 -1.39 9.18 9.25
C GLN A 47 -0.14 9.83 8.65
N ALA A 48 1.02 9.20 8.77
CA ALA A 48 2.26 9.71 8.21
C ALA A 48 2.21 9.76 6.66
N LEU A 49 1.62 8.77 6.00
CA LEU A 49 1.38 8.77 4.55
C LEU A 49 0.47 9.93 4.13
N ASN A 50 -0.61 10.15 4.86
CA ASN A 50 -1.56 11.22 4.57
C ASN A 50 -0.89 12.60 4.70
N GLN A 51 -0.16 12.82 5.80
CA GLN A 51 0.57 14.06 6.04
C GLN A 51 1.63 14.34 4.97
N GLU A 52 2.37 13.32 4.55
CA GLU A 52 3.45 13.50 3.57
C GLU A 52 2.94 13.60 2.13
N TYR A 53 1.96 12.78 1.71
CA TYR A 53 1.59 12.62 0.30
C TYR A 53 0.23 13.18 -0.12
N LEU A 54 -0.67 13.45 0.83
CA LEU A 54 -1.99 14.02 0.54
C LEU A 54 -2.11 15.48 0.94
N VAL A 55 -1.32 15.93 1.92
CA VAL A 55 -1.36 17.32 2.42
C VAL A 55 -0.17 18.15 1.93
N SER A 56 1.01 17.55 1.73
CA SER A 56 2.18 18.31 1.31
C SER A 56 2.19 18.60 -0.20
N PRO A 57 2.60 19.81 -0.64
CA PRO A 57 2.70 20.17 -2.07
C PRO A 57 3.66 19.26 -2.84
N GLU A 58 4.76 18.86 -2.20
CA GLU A 58 5.80 17.97 -2.76
C GLU A 58 5.26 16.54 -2.95
N GLY A 59 4.41 16.08 -2.03
CA GLY A 59 3.85 14.74 -2.03
C GLY A 59 2.71 14.51 -3.03
N TYR A 60 2.03 15.58 -3.47
CA TYR A 60 0.92 15.49 -4.43
C TYR A 60 1.30 14.78 -5.74
N ALA A 61 2.55 14.94 -6.21
CA ALA A 61 3.06 14.29 -7.42
C ALA A 61 3.24 12.76 -7.25
N HIS A 62 3.40 12.29 -6.02
CA HIS A 62 3.66 10.88 -5.69
C HIS A 62 2.44 10.16 -5.14
N ARG A 63 1.29 10.84 -4.96
CA ARG A 63 0.07 10.25 -4.36
C ARG A 63 -0.45 9.01 -5.09
N ASN A 64 -0.33 8.97 -6.42
CA ASN A 64 -0.83 7.86 -7.25
C ASN A 64 0.07 6.62 -7.13
N LYS A 65 1.24 6.75 -6.49
CA LYS A 65 2.23 5.67 -6.35
C LYS A 65 1.95 4.79 -5.14
N PHE A 66 0.86 5.00 -4.42
CA PHE A 66 0.51 4.19 -3.25
C PHE A 66 -0.87 3.55 -3.39
N VAL A 67 -0.94 2.25 -3.11
CA VAL A 67 -2.19 1.48 -2.99
C VAL A 67 -2.22 0.89 -1.59
N CYS A 68 -3.19 1.28 -0.77
CA CYS A 68 -3.38 0.70 0.56
C CYS A 68 -4.55 -0.30 0.54
N VAL A 69 -4.31 -1.48 1.11
CA VAL A 69 -5.31 -2.52 1.33
C VAL A 69 -5.50 -2.68 2.83
N THR A 70 -6.72 -2.44 3.30
CA THR A 70 -7.11 -2.64 4.69
C THR A 70 -7.73 -4.03 4.84
N MET A 71 -7.12 -4.88 5.64
CA MET A 71 -7.65 -6.21 5.96
C MET A 71 -8.79 -6.07 6.97
N PRO A 72 -9.94 -6.72 6.77
CA PRO A 72 -11.02 -6.74 7.76
C PRO A 72 -10.58 -7.53 9.01
N ALA A 73 -10.83 -6.98 10.20
CA ALA A 73 -10.37 -7.54 11.48
C ALA A 73 -10.85 -8.97 11.78
N ASN A 74 -11.95 -9.42 11.15
CA ASN A 74 -12.69 -10.62 11.54
C ASN A 74 -13.01 -11.58 10.38
N GLN A 75 -12.31 -11.52 9.24
CA GLN A 75 -12.53 -12.54 8.20
C GLN A 75 -11.72 -13.80 8.51
N PRO A 76 -12.37 -14.97 8.68
CA PRO A 76 -11.65 -16.22 8.90
C PRO A 76 -10.72 -16.49 7.72
N ASN A 77 -9.61 -17.20 7.98
CA ASN A 77 -8.72 -17.76 6.98
C ASN A 77 -9.48 -18.78 6.10
N THR A 78 -10.37 -18.31 5.23
CA THR A 78 -10.89 -19.12 4.14
C THR A 78 -9.82 -19.18 3.04
N PRO A 79 -9.47 -20.37 2.55
CA PRO A 79 -8.50 -20.49 1.48
C PRO A 79 -9.07 -19.86 0.20
N LEU A 80 -8.31 -18.94 -0.39
CA LEU A 80 -8.31 -18.60 -1.83
C LEU A 80 -9.41 -17.68 -2.41
N ARG A 81 -10.24 -16.98 -1.63
CA ARG A 81 -11.04 -15.83 -2.16
C ARG A 81 -11.16 -14.68 -1.16
N GLY A 82 -10.93 -13.45 -1.64
CA GLY A 82 -10.91 -12.21 -0.84
C GLY A 82 -9.49 -11.71 -0.49
N PRO A 83 -9.33 -10.68 0.37
CA PRO A 83 -8.04 -10.06 0.71
C PRO A 83 -6.97 -11.05 1.20
N ASN A 84 -7.42 -12.19 1.73
CA ASN A 84 -6.58 -13.28 2.23
C ASN A 84 -5.78 -14.01 1.14
N GLY A 85 -6.24 -13.99 -0.12
CA GLY A 85 -5.50 -14.52 -1.26
C GLY A 85 -4.20 -13.76 -1.52
N LEU A 86 -4.27 -12.43 -1.48
CA LEU A 86 -3.12 -11.54 -1.63
C LEU A 86 -2.10 -11.73 -0.48
N ILE A 87 -2.56 -11.81 0.77
CA ILE A 87 -1.72 -12.05 1.96
C ILE A 87 -0.93 -13.35 1.82
N THR A 88 -1.62 -14.44 1.44
CA THR A 88 -1.00 -15.75 1.27
C THR A 88 0.02 -15.74 0.14
N THR A 89 -0.32 -15.12 -0.98
CA THR A 89 0.55 -15.07 -2.17
C THR A 89 1.76 -14.14 -1.98
N LEU A 90 1.66 -13.17 -1.08
CA LEU A 90 2.75 -12.29 -0.67
C LEU A 90 3.46 -12.76 0.61
N ASN A 91 3.04 -13.89 1.19
CA ASN A 91 3.58 -14.44 2.44
C ASN A 91 3.68 -13.38 3.55
N VAL A 92 2.61 -12.59 3.73
CA VAL A 92 2.54 -11.52 4.72
C VAL A 92 2.38 -12.13 6.11
N ARG A 93 3.41 -11.96 6.97
CA ARG A 93 3.44 -12.54 8.32
C ARG A 93 3.03 -11.58 9.43
N GLY A 94 2.89 -10.30 9.10
CA GLY A 94 2.53 -9.25 10.05
C GLY A 94 2.12 -7.98 9.31
N VAL A 95 1.38 -7.11 9.98
CA VAL A 95 0.96 -5.81 9.47
C VAL A 95 1.40 -4.67 10.41
N PRO A 96 1.71 -3.47 9.87
CA PRO A 96 1.66 -3.11 8.46
C PRO A 96 2.81 -3.75 7.66
N ALA A 97 2.53 -4.11 6.42
CA ALA A 97 3.54 -4.62 5.48
C ALA A 97 3.54 -3.76 4.22
N THR A 98 4.74 -3.49 3.69
CA THR A 98 4.90 -2.70 2.46
C THR A 98 5.63 -3.52 1.42
N PHE A 99 5.17 -3.42 0.18
CA PHE A 99 5.79 -4.05 -0.98
C PHE A 99 6.00 -3.02 -2.07
N LEU A 100 7.17 -3.02 -2.68
CA LEU A 100 7.41 -2.35 -3.95
C LEU A 100 6.78 -3.19 -5.06
N VAL A 101 5.95 -2.56 -5.87
CA VAL A 101 5.27 -3.16 -7.02
C VAL A 101 5.91 -2.61 -8.29
N ASP A 102 6.41 -3.50 -9.14
CA ASP A 102 6.80 -3.18 -10.50
C ASP A 102 5.72 -3.70 -11.46
N VAL A 103 5.00 -2.78 -12.10
CA VAL A 103 3.88 -3.11 -12.98
C VAL A 103 4.35 -3.80 -14.26
N ASN A 104 5.49 -3.37 -14.79
CA ASN A 104 6.04 -3.91 -16.03
C ASN A 104 6.55 -5.34 -15.83
N GLN A 105 7.18 -5.60 -14.69
CA GLN A 105 7.68 -6.93 -14.34
C GLN A 105 6.63 -7.79 -13.60
N ARG A 106 5.47 -7.21 -13.26
CA ARG A 106 4.42 -7.82 -12.43
C ARG A 106 4.96 -8.41 -11.14
N SER A 107 5.95 -7.73 -10.54
CA SER A 107 6.72 -8.24 -9.39
C SER A 107 6.41 -7.47 -8.12
N PHE A 108 6.61 -8.13 -6.98
CA PHE A 108 6.34 -7.60 -5.64
C PHE A 108 7.55 -7.89 -4.76
N SER A 109 8.23 -6.84 -4.29
CA SER A 109 9.41 -6.97 -3.43
C SER A 109 9.08 -6.41 -2.04
N PRO A 110 9.32 -7.15 -0.95
CA PRO A 110 9.07 -6.63 0.39
C PRO A 110 9.97 -5.43 0.68
N VAL A 111 9.40 -4.43 1.36
CA VAL A 111 10.08 -3.19 1.74
C VAL A 111 10.06 -3.05 3.25
N THR A 112 11.25 -2.91 3.84
CA THR A 112 11.39 -2.66 5.27
C THR A 112 11.35 -1.16 5.54
N ILE A 113 10.44 -0.73 6.40
CA ILE A 113 10.35 0.65 6.87
C ILE A 113 10.97 0.71 8.26
N MET A 114 11.99 1.56 8.43
CA MET A 114 12.68 1.72 9.72
C MET A 114 11.80 2.32 10.80
N ALA A 115 10.91 3.25 10.43
CA ALA A 115 9.95 3.88 11.34
C ALA A 115 8.68 4.28 10.58
N TYR A 116 7.50 4.06 11.18
CA TYR A 116 6.21 4.51 10.64
C TYR A 116 5.98 6.01 10.88
N SER A 117 6.97 6.82 10.51
CA SER A 117 7.02 8.27 10.60
C SER A 117 7.17 8.89 9.21
N ARG A 118 6.95 10.21 9.09
CA ARG A 118 7.11 10.94 7.81
C ARG A 118 8.50 10.69 7.19
N ASP A 119 9.56 10.81 8.00
CA ASP A 119 10.93 10.58 7.54
C ASP A 119 11.18 9.15 7.07
N GLY A 120 10.60 8.16 7.76
CA GLY A 120 10.71 6.75 7.36
C GLY A 120 10.08 6.48 6.00
N ILE A 121 8.93 7.11 5.72
CA ILE A 121 8.26 6.99 4.42
C ILE A 121 9.03 7.75 3.35
N ARG A 122 9.50 8.96 3.65
CA ARG A 122 10.29 9.77 2.71
C ARG A 122 11.56 9.03 2.30
N ASN A 123 12.26 8.42 3.26
CA ASN A 123 13.44 7.58 3.00
C ASN A 123 13.09 6.35 2.17
N MET A 124 11.97 5.70 2.45
CA MET A 124 11.48 4.58 1.64
C MET A 124 11.26 5.01 0.18
N VAL A 125 10.55 6.11 -0.07
CA VAL A 125 10.29 6.57 -1.43
C VAL A 125 11.59 6.97 -2.14
N ALA A 126 12.49 7.68 -1.44
CA ALA A 126 13.78 8.07 -1.97
C ALA A 126 14.66 6.86 -2.34
N GLN A 127 14.64 5.80 -1.53
CA GLN A 127 15.46 4.60 -1.74
C GLN A 127 15.08 3.83 -3.01
N TYR A 128 13.79 3.83 -3.39
CA TYR A 128 13.30 3.02 -4.51
C TYR A 128 12.99 3.83 -5.78
N GLU A 129 13.31 5.14 -5.79
CA GLU A 129 13.12 6.08 -6.91
C GLU A 129 11.77 5.90 -7.60
N VAL A 130 10.71 5.82 -6.79
CA VAL A 130 9.36 5.51 -7.28
C VAL A 130 8.70 6.75 -7.84
#